data_AF-A0AAE4MIE6-F1
#
_entry.id   AF-A0AAE4MIE6-F1
#
_cell.length_a   1.000
_cell.length_b   1.000
_cell.length_c   1.000
_cell.angle_alpha   90.00
_cell.angle_beta   90.00
_cell.angle_gamma   90.00
#
_symmetry.space_group_name_H-M   'P 1'
#
loop_
_entity.id
_entity.type
_entity.pdbx_description
1 polymer ?
#
loop_
_entity_poly.entity_id
_entity_poly.type
_entity_poly.pdbx_seq_one_letter_code
_entity_poly.pdbx_strand_id
1 'polypeptide(L)'
;MDIQTILTYAVLILIALVVAFILYKVLKTAKNLIINIVLGFIVFIIGGWIINSYLVGYFPSAAPINYFSLVNIIITALTGVFGALVLLILSLFGITF
;
A
#
# COMPACT_ATOMS: atom_id res chain seq x y z
N MET A 1 -20.20 -23.49 -42.58
CA MET A 1 -20.17 -22.58 -41.43
C MET A 1 -20.41 -21.20 -41.99
N ASP A 2 -21.52 -20.56 -41.61
CA ASP A 2 -21.96 -19.35 -42.27
C ASP A 2 -21.15 -18.14 -41.78
N ILE A 3 -21.01 -17.13 -42.64
CA ILE A 3 -20.28 -15.89 -42.34
C ILE A 3 -20.80 -15.22 -41.05
N GLN A 4 -22.09 -15.33 -40.78
CA GLN A 4 -22.71 -14.81 -39.55
C GLN A 4 -22.21 -15.53 -38.29
N THR A 5 -21.99 -16.84 -38.35
CA THR A 5 -21.46 -17.61 -37.22
C THR A 5 -20.01 -17.25 -36.95
N ILE A 6 -19.19 -17.09 -38.01
CA ILE A 6 -17.80 -16.63 -37.92
C ILE A 6 -17.73 -15.24 -37.26
N LEU A 7 -18.58 -14.31 -37.68
CA LEU A 7 -18.63 -12.95 -37.15
C LEU A 7 -18.98 -12.95 -35.65
N THR A 8 -19.95 -13.79 -35.27
CA THR A 8 -20.39 -13.93 -33.87
C THR A 8 -19.26 -14.44 -32.96
N TYR A 9 -18.52 -15.47 -33.40
CA TYR A 9 -17.37 -15.97 -32.65
C TYR A 9 -16.23 -14.94 -32.58
N ALA A 10 -15.96 -14.21 -33.67
CA ALA A 10 -14.95 -13.17 -33.70
C ALA A 10 -15.26 -12.05 -32.69
N VAL A 11 -16.52 -11.60 -32.62
CA VAL A 11 -16.97 -10.59 -31.65
C VAL A 11 -16.86 -11.10 -30.21
N LEU A 12 -17.26 -12.35 -29.94
CA LEU A 12 -17.13 -12.97 -28.62
C LEU A 12 -15.67 -13.04 -28.15
N ILE A 13 -14.75 -13.43 -29.02
CA ILE A 13 -13.31 -13.48 -28.72
C ILE A 13 -12.77 -12.07 -28.42
N LEU A 14 -13.21 -11.07 -29.19
CA LEU A 14 -12.80 -9.68 -29.00
C LEU A 14 -13.26 -9.15 -27.63
N ILE A 15 -14.51 -9.42 -27.24
CA ILE A 15 -15.05 -9.04 -25.93
C ILE A 15 -14.27 -9.76 -24.81
N ALA A 16 -14.00 -11.06 -24.97
CA ALA A 16 -13.24 -11.83 -23.98
C ALA A 16 -11.82 -11.26 -23.77
N LEU A 17 -11.14 -10.85 -24.84
CA LEU A 17 -9.82 -10.20 -24.77
C LEU A 17 -9.88 -8.87 -24.02
N VAL A 18 -10.89 -8.04 -24.28
CA VAL A 18 -11.08 -6.76 -23.58
C VAL A 18 -11.30 -6.98 -22.09
N VAL A 19 -12.18 -7.92 -21.71
CA VAL A 19 -12.43 -8.26 -20.30
C VAL A 19 -11.16 -8.77 -19.63
N ALA A 20 -10.42 -9.68 -20.27
CA ALA A 20 -9.17 -10.20 -19.76
C ALA A 20 -8.11 -9.10 -19.55
N PHE A 21 -8.01 -8.13 -20.47
CA PHE A 21 -7.10 -7.00 -20.35
C PHE A 21 -7.45 -6.09 -19.17
N ILE A 22 -8.74 -5.79 -18.98
CA ILE A 22 -9.23 -4.99 -17.85
C ILE A 22 -8.92 -5.73 -16.53
N LEU A 23 -9.25 -7.02 -16.44
CA LEU A 23 -8.94 -7.83 -15.26
C LEU A 23 -7.44 -7.88 -14.95
N TYR A 24 -6.59 -8.06 -15.97
CA TYR A 24 -5.13 -8.04 -15.79
C TYR A 24 -4.64 -6.72 -15.22
N LYS A 25 -5.14 -5.58 -15.74
CA LYS A 25 -4.76 -4.25 -15.26
C LYS A 25 -5.19 -4.04 -13.81
N VAL A 26 -6.39 -4.46 -13.45
CA VAL A 26 -6.90 -4.42 -12.07
C VAL A 26 -6.06 -5.30 -11.15
N LEU A 27 -5.76 -6.54 -11.54
CA LEU A 27 -4.93 -7.47 -10.76
C LEU A 27 -3.52 -6.91 -10.52
N LYS A 28 -2.93 -6.26 -11.54
CA LYS A 28 -1.60 -5.66 -11.44
C LYS A 28 -1.59 -4.46 -10.49
N THR A 29 -2.60 -3.61 -10.55
CA THR A 29 -2.76 -2.49 -9.61
C THR A 29 -2.96 -3.00 -8.18
N ALA A 30 -3.78 -4.04 -7.99
CA ALA A 30 -4.01 -4.64 -6.67
C ALA A 30 -2.73 -5.25 -6.08
N LYS A 31 -1.93 -5.96 -6.90
CA LYS A 31 -0.62 -6.49 -6.46
C LYS A 31 0.33 -5.37 -6.04
N ASN A 32 0.41 -4.28 -6.81
CA ASN A 32 1.25 -3.14 -6.46
C ASN A 32 0.76 -2.44 -5.18
N LEU A 33 -0.55 -2.38 -4.96
CA LEU A 33 -1.15 -1.86 -3.72
C LEU A 33 -0.75 -2.72 -2.52
N ILE A 34 -0.89 -4.04 -2.62
CA ILE A 34 -0.49 -4.98 -1.55
C ILE A 34 1.00 -4.84 -1.25
N ILE A 35 1.86 -4.80 -2.27
CA ILE A 35 3.30 -4.62 -2.09
C ILE A 35 3.60 -3.28 -1.40
N ASN A 36 2.91 -2.19 -1.77
CA ASN A 36 3.08 -0.89 -1.12
C ASN A 36 2.64 -0.92 0.35
N ILE A 37 1.57 -1.62 0.69
CA ILE A 37 1.11 -1.78 2.08
C ILE A 37 2.13 -2.59 2.88
N VAL A 38 2.62 -3.71 2.35
CA VAL A 38 3.61 -4.56 3.01
C VAL A 38 4.92 -3.80 3.23
N LEU A 39 5.43 -3.11 2.20
CA LEU A 39 6.62 -2.27 2.32
C LEU A 39 6.40 -1.14 3.33
N GLY A 40 5.22 -0.52 3.35
CA GLY A 40 4.89 0.51 4.33
C GLY A 40 4.92 -0.01 5.76
N PHE A 41 4.39 -1.22 5.99
CA PHE A 41 4.45 -1.87 7.29
C PHE A 41 5.89 -2.17 7.73
N ILE A 42 6.73 -2.64 6.79
CA ILE A 42 8.16 -2.89 7.04
C ILE A 42 8.86 -1.57 7.43
N VAL A 43 8.62 -0.49 6.67
CA VAL A 43 9.17 0.84 6.95
C VAL A 43 8.70 1.36 8.31
N PHE A 44 7.43 1.16 8.65
CA PHE A 44 6.87 1.57 9.94
C PHE A 44 7.51 0.82 11.12
N ILE A 45 7.68 -0.50 11.01
CA ILE A 45 8.31 -1.32 12.06
C ILE A 45 9.79 -0.95 12.22
N ILE A 46 10.56 -0.97 11.13
CA ILE A 46 12.00 -0.70 11.17
C ILE A 46 12.27 0.76 11.57
N GLY A 47 11.58 1.70 10.95
CA GLY A 47 11.71 3.12 11.26
C GLY A 47 11.28 3.43 12.69
N GLY A 48 10.17 2.83 13.15
CA GLY A 48 9.72 2.98 14.52
C GLY A 48 10.70 2.39 15.52
N TRP A 49 11.36 1.28 15.18
CA TRP A 49 12.39 0.68 16.02
C TRP A 49 13.60 1.59 16.12
N ILE A 50 14.06 2.15 14.99
CA ILE A 50 15.16 3.11 14.97
C ILE A 50 14.83 4.34 15.83
N ILE A 51 13.61 4.89 15.69
CA ILE A 51 13.20 6.05 16.48
C ILE A 51 13.17 5.70 17.97
N ASN A 52 12.45 4.65 18.36
CA ASN A 52 12.31 4.24 19.74
C ASN A 52 13.63 3.88 20.42
N SER A 53 14.56 3.24 19.69
CA SER A 53 15.82 2.73 20.26
C SER A 53 16.97 3.74 20.22
N TYR A 54 17.00 4.65 19.24
CA TYR A 54 18.15 5.53 19.02
C TYR A 54 17.83 7.01 19.00
N LEU A 55 16.63 7.43 18.56
CA LEU A 55 16.30 8.85 18.43
C LEU A 55 15.53 9.40 19.63
N VAL A 56 14.75 8.57 20.33
CA VAL A 56 14.12 8.94 21.60
C VAL A 56 15.24 9.18 22.64
N GLY A 57 15.43 10.44 23.02
CA GLY A 57 16.51 10.89 23.91
C GLY A 57 17.67 11.61 23.21
N TYR A 58 17.88 11.39 21.91
CA TYR A 58 18.81 12.19 21.09
C TYR A 58 18.12 13.43 20.52
N PHE A 59 16.88 13.26 20.05
CA PHE A 59 16.00 14.37 19.67
C PHE A 59 15.07 14.70 20.85
N PRO A 60 15.11 15.92 21.41
CA PRO A 60 14.33 16.29 22.60
C PRO A 60 12.82 16.30 22.34
N SER A 61 12.41 16.44 21.08
CA SER A 61 11.01 16.39 20.67
C SER A 61 10.55 15.01 20.23
N ALA A 62 11.43 14.02 20.06
CA ALA A 62 11.03 12.72 19.53
C ALA A 62 10.22 11.91 20.56
N ALA A 63 9.07 11.40 20.13
CA ALA A 63 8.19 10.58 20.96
C ALA A 63 8.14 9.13 20.45
N PRO A 64 8.02 8.15 21.37
CA PRO A 64 8.01 6.74 21.02
C PRO A 64 6.79 6.37 20.17
N ILE A 65 7.02 5.54 19.14
CA ILE A 65 5.94 5.06 18.27
C ILE A 65 5.28 3.84 18.88
N ASN A 66 3.95 3.87 18.97
CA ASN A 66 3.14 2.72 19.38
C ASN A 66 2.73 1.88 18.17
N TYR A 67 3.29 0.67 18.07
CA TYR A 67 3.00 -0.28 17.01
C TYR A 67 1.59 -0.87 17.07
N PHE A 68 0.93 -0.81 18.23
CA PHE A 68 -0.40 -1.36 18.46
C PHE A 68 -1.50 -0.32 18.36
N SER A 69 -1.17 0.94 18.04
CA SER A 69 -2.20 1.94 17.79
C SER A 69 -2.98 1.60 16.52
N LEU A 70 -4.29 1.45 16.68
CA LEU A 70 -5.24 1.25 15.59
C LEU A 70 -5.13 2.38 14.55
N VAL A 71 -4.87 3.61 14.99
CA VAL A 71 -4.75 4.77 14.10
C VAL A 71 -3.53 4.61 13.20
N ASN A 72 -2.37 4.27 13.76
CA ASN A 72 -1.13 4.07 12.99
C ASN A 72 -1.24 2.92 11.99
N ILE A 73 -1.90 1.83 12.41
CA ILE A 73 -2.15 0.66 11.55
C ILE A 73 -3.06 1.04 10.38
N ILE A 74 -4.17 1.74 10.64
CA ILE A 74 -5.13 2.15 9.60
C ILE A 74 -4.47 3.12 8.60
N ILE A 75 -3.72 4.12 9.09
CA ILE A 75 -3.02 5.08 8.22
C ILE A 75 -2.03 4.35 7.31
N THR A 76 -1.21 3.45 7.87
CA THR A 76 -0.21 2.68 7.11
C THR A 76 -0.88 1.72 6.13
N ALA A 77 -2.02 1.11 6.49
CA ALA A 77 -2.76 0.21 5.61
C ALA A 77 -3.42 0.92 4.43
N LEU A 78 -3.88 2.17 4.61
CA LEU A 78 -4.55 2.94 3.54
C LEU A 78 -3.56 3.62 2.60
N THR A 79 -2.42 4.06 3.11
CA THR A 79 -1.47 4.91 2.37
C THR A 79 -0.13 4.22 2.08
N GLY A 80 0.13 3.05 2.67
CA GLY A 80 1.34 2.25 2.48
C GLY A 80 2.59 2.97 3.01
N VAL A 81 3.64 2.98 2.19
CA VAL A 81 4.95 3.58 2.54
C VAL A 81 4.83 5.06 2.89
N PHE A 82 3.99 5.82 2.18
CA PHE A 82 3.83 7.24 2.43
C PHE A 82 3.29 7.54 3.83
N GLY A 83 2.28 6.78 4.30
CA GLY A 83 1.77 6.92 5.67
C GLY A 83 2.78 6.57 6.73
N ALA A 84 3.51 5.47 6.51
CA ALA A 84 4.60 5.09 7.40
C ALA A 84 5.62 6.22 7.57
N LEU A 85 6.07 6.83 6.47
CA LEU A 85 7.00 7.96 6.51
C LEU A 85 6.42 9.17 7.23
N VAL A 86 5.16 9.52 6.98
CA VAL A 86 4.49 10.64 7.66
C VAL A 86 4.42 10.40 9.17
N LEU A 87 4.05 9.19 9.61
CA LEU A 87 4.01 8.83 11.02
C LEU A 87 5.39 8.90 11.68
N LEU A 88 6.43 8.43 10.98
CA LEU A 88 7.82 8.53 11.45
C LEU A 88 8.24 9.99 11.61
N ILE A 89 7.92 10.85 10.65
CA ILE A 89 8.24 12.28 10.72
C ILE A 89 7.50 12.94 11.87
N LEU A 90 6.19 12.70 12.01
CA LEU A 90 5.38 13.24 13.11
C LEU A 90 5.92 12.81 14.48
N SER A 91 6.36 11.56 14.59
CA SER A 91 7.00 11.03 15.81
C SER A 91 8.29 11.79 16.17
N LEU A 92 9.09 12.23 15.19
CA LEU A 92 10.27 13.07 15.45
C LEU A 92 9.92 14.47 16.00
N PHE A 93 8.75 15.00 15.63
CA PHE A 93 8.20 16.24 16.19
C PHE A 93 7.42 16.03 17.49
N GLY A 94 7.33 14.79 17.99
CA GLY A 94 6.67 14.47 19.26
C GLY A 94 5.18 14.21 19.15
N ILE A 95 4.67 14.12 17.93
CA ILE A 95 3.26 13.86 17.65
C ILE A 95 3.09 12.37 17.40
N THR A 96 2.35 11.70 18.28
CA THR A 96 2.07 10.26 18.19
C THR A 96 0.57 10.00 18.31
N PHE A 97 0.12 8.90 17.70
CA PHE A 97 -1.27 8.42 17.72
C PHE A 97 -1.32 6.97 18.20
#